data_AF-A0A838A3N0-F1
#
_entry.id   AF-A0A838A3N0-F1
#
_cell.length_a   1.000
_cell.length_b   1.000
_cell.length_c   1.000
_cell.angle_alpha   90.00
_cell.angle_beta   90.00
_cell.angle_gamma   90.00
#
_symmetry.space_group_name_H-M   'P 1'
#
loop_
_entity.id
_entity.type
_entity.pdbx_description
1 polymer ?
#
loop_
_entity_poly.entity_id
_entity_poly.type
_entity_poly.pdbx_seq_one_letter_code
_entity_poly.pdbx_strand_id
1 'polypeptide(L)'
;MMRMGLACVGALLAAGCSTSTGITKPADVSGSGSASASTSVSAATTSQPQVSSTLTEPHPPPNHWNDGTSYDPCLTYTAEQIRSWGVDPAQVDDRGVEDRQVRGCRWSADGWSIGLTVANTKASSYLDPELFDNPRPITIAGLDGVIYQGGNASAPGCTVSLPVQNASVGVIVLIFDPKRAKGVSDPCAKATEVATAVAPTLPK
;
A
#
# COMPACT_ATOMS: atom_id res chain seq x y z
N MET A 1 -39.87 -26.96 33.80
CA MET A 1 -39.99 -28.38 33.40
C MET A 1 -38.95 -28.67 32.32
N MET A 2 -38.19 -29.74 32.55
CA MET A 2 -37.03 -30.33 31.82
C MET A 2 -37.37 -30.69 30.35
N ARG A 3 -36.51 -30.76 29.30
CA ARG A 3 -35.29 -31.58 29.02
C ARG A 3 -34.68 -31.06 27.69
N MET A 4 -33.37 -30.82 27.49
CA MET A 4 -32.16 -31.69 27.46
C MET A 4 -32.12 -32.72 26.32
N GLY A 5 -31.12 -32.62 25.43
CA GLY A 5 -30.81 -33.61 24.39
C GLY A 5 -29.46 -33.36 23.72
N LEU A 6 -28.37 -33.77 24.39
CA LEU A 6 -26.99 -33.83 23.91
C LEU A 6 -26.74 -35.25 23.37
N ALA A 7 -26.09 -35.40 22.22
CA ALA A 7 -25.61 -36.71 21.74
C ALA A 7 -24.15 -36.63 21.29
N CYS A 8 -23.28 -37.23 22.09
CA CYS A 8 -21.89 -37.58 21.81
C CYS A 8 -21.81 -39.05 21.31
N VAL A 9 -20.58 -39.47 20.96
CA VAL A 9 -20.05 -40.83 20.68
C VAL A 9 -19.70 -41.01 19.19
N GLY A 10 -18.51 -41.46 18.76
CA GLY A 10 -17.39 -42.04 19.51
C GLY A 10 -16.14 -42.23 18.62
N ALA A 11 -15.03 -42.53 19.29
CA ALA A 11 -13.65 -42.65 18.81
C ALA A 11 -13.29 -44.03 18.23
N LEU A 12 -12.12 -44.13 17.57
CA LEU A 12 -11.14 -45.27 17.52
C LEU A 12 -9.99 -44.87 16.55
N LEU A 13 -8.78 -44.47 17.00
CA LEU A 13 -7.55 -45.23 17.30
C LEU A 13 -6.87 -45.96 16.12
N ALA A 14 -5.62 -45.58 15.77
CA ALA A 14 -4.41 -46.44 15.86
C ALA A 14 -3.15 -45.88 15.11
N ALA A 15 -1.99 -45.91 15.81
CA ALA A 15 -0.58 -46.12 15.39
C ALA A 15 0.06 -45.22 14.30
N GLY A 16 1.35 -44.88 14.26
CA GLY A 16 2.58 -45.31 14.93
C GLY A 16 3.80 -44.82 14.08
N CYS A 17 4.95 -44.62 14.72
CA CYS A 17 6.16 -43.89 14.29
C CYS A 17 6.86 -44.34 12.98
N SER A 18 7.68 -43.44 12.37
CA SER A 18 9.17 -43.54 12.41
C SER A 18 9.91 -42.55 11.47
N THR A 19 10.90 -41.89 12.06
CA THR A 19 12.23 -41.45 11.55
C THR A 19 12.49 -41.21 10.06
N SER A 20 13.00 -40.01 9.74
CA SER A 20 14.17 -39.88 8.86
C SER A 20 15.08 -38.73 9.31
N THR A 21 16.29 -39.13 9.69
CA THR A 21 17.47 -38.33 9.97
C THR A 21 18.26 -38.02 8.69
N GLY A 22 18.91 -36.85 8.65
CA GLY A 22 20.01 -36.52 7.74
C GLY A 22 19.56 -35.87 6.41
N ILE A 23 20.35 -35.03 5.74
CA ILE A 23 21.81 -35.07 5.64
C ILE A 23 22.37 -33.66 5.39
N THR A 24 23.49 -33.41 6.07
CA THR A 24 24.46 -32.34 5.97
C THR A 24 25.15 -32.20 4.60
N LYS A 25 25.58 -30.97 4.31
CA LYS A 25 26.70 -30.52 3.44
C LYS A 25 27.62 -31.62 2.87
N PRO A 26 27.98 -31.53 1.57
CA PRO A 26 29.26 -32.02 1.07
C PRO A 26 30.26 -30.87 0.90
N ALA A 27 31.49 -31.13 1.35
CA ALA A 27 32.71 -30.46 0.88
C ALA A 27 33.35 -31.29 -0.24
N ASP A 28 34.28 -30.65 -0.94
CA ASP A 28 34.92 -30.97 -2.22
C ASP A 28 35.56 -32.37 -2.36
N VAL A 29 35.72 -32.84 -3.62
CA VAL A 29 37.03 -33.08 -4.31
C VAL A 29 36.82 -33.72 -5.70
N SER A 30 37.27 -32.98 -6.73
CA SER A 30 38.00 -33.34 -7.97
C SER A 30 37.67 -34.57 -8.84
N GLY A 31 37.53 -34.34 -10.16
CA GLY A 31 37.70 -35.37 -11.21
C GLY A 31 37.12 -35.04 -12.60
N SER A 32 37.98 -34.46 -13.47
CA SER A 32 37.95 -34.30 -14.95
C SER A 32 36.72 -34.66 -15.81
N GLY A 33 36.34 -33.70 -16.66
CA GLY A 33 36.31 -33.88 -18.12
C GLY A 33 34.96 -33.90 -18.83
N SER A 34 34.53 -32.75 -19.37
CA SER A 34 34.20 -32.55 -20.81
C SER A 34 33.49 -31.21 -21.00
N ALA A 35 34.08 -30.38 -21.85
CA ALA A 35 33.59 -29.05 -22.17
C ALA A 35 32.30 -29.12 -23.02
N SER A 36 31.28 -28.38 -22.61
CA SER A 36 30.23 -27.89 -23.50
C SER A 36 29.93 -26.46 -23.08
N ALA A 37 30.35 -25.53 -23.94
CA ALA A 37 30.19 -24.10 -23.74
C ALA A 37 28.71 -23.73 -23.93
N SER A 38 28.01 -23.53 -22.82
CA SER A 38 26.71 -22.85 -22.81
C SER A 38 26.96 -21.41 -22.38
N THR A 39 26.85 -20.50 -23.34
CA THR A 39 26.95 -19.06 -23.12
C THR A 39 25.81 -18.61 -22.21
N SER A 40 26.07 -18.55 -20.91
CA SER A 40 25.19 -17.90 -19.95
C SER A 40 25.25 -16.40 -20.19
N VAL A 41 24.32 -15.88 -20.98
CA VAL A 41 23.96 -14.46 -20.95
C VAL A 41 23.39 -14.16 -19.57
N SER A 42 24.25 -13.71 -18.65
CA SER A 42 23.81 -13.07 -17.42
C SER A 42 23.01 -11.83 -17.81
N ALA A 43 21.68 -11.94 -17.74
CA ALA A 43 20.81 -10.78 -17.76
C ALA A 43 21.24 -9.88 -16.60
N ALA A 44 21.81 -8.73 -16.93
CA ALA A 44 22.10 -7.70 -15.95
C ALA A 44 20.77 -7.26 -15.36
N THR A 45 20.49 -7.67 -14.13
CA THR A 45 19.40 -7.12 -13.32
C THR A 45 19.76 -5.66 -13.10
N THR A 46 19.10 -4.76 -13.84
CA THR A 46 19.19 -3.33 -13.60
C THR A 46 18.59 -3.08 -12.22
N SER A 47 19.44 -3.00 -11.19
CA SER A 47 19.03 -2.61 -9.85
C SER A 47 18.47 -1.20 -9.95
N GLN A 48 17.15 -1.05 -9.90
CA GLN A 48 16.55 0.26 -9.68
C GLN A 48 17.12 0.83 -8.38
N PRO A 49 17.50 2.11 -8.35
CA PRO A 49 17.97 2.73 -7.12
C PRO A 49 16.88 2.57 -6.06
N GLN A 50 17.22 1.90 -4.97
CA GLN A 50 16.31 1.68 -3.87
C GLN A 50 15.96 3.04 -3.29
N VAL A 51 14.70 3.42 -3.32
CA VAL A 51 14.26 4.66 -2.67
C VAL A 51 14.49 4.52 -1.16
N SER A 52 15.15 5.50 -0.56
CA SER A 52 15.36 5.52 0.88
C SER A 52 14.01 5.83 1.54
N SER A 53 13.54 4.93 2.40
CA SER A 53 12.31 5.16 3.16
C SER A 53 12.45 6.41 4.03
N THR A 54 11.42 7.24 4.05
CA THR A 54 11.37 8.41 4.96
C THR A 54 10.91 8.04 6.36
N LEU A 55 10.42 6.82 6.58
CA LEU A 55 9.96 6.34 7.88
C LEU A 55 11.14 6.14 8.83
N THR A 56 10.95 6.57 10.08
CA THR A 56 11.95 6.39 11.16
C THR A 56 11.68 5.14 12.00
N GLU A 57 10.43 4.66 11.99
CA GLU A 57 9.99 3.47 12.73
C GLU A 57 9.71 2.29 11.78
N PRO A 58 9.67 1.04 12.29
CA PRO A 58 9.35 -0.13 11.47
C PRO A 58 7.96 -0.04 10.83
N HIS A 59 7.90 -0.15 9.50
CA HIS A 59 6.65 -0.22 8.74
C HIS A 59 5.95 -1.57 8.95
N PRO A 60 4.68 -1.62 9.39
CA PRO A 60 3.96 -2.88 9.55
C PRO A 60 3.77 -3.62 8.22
N PRO A 61 3.87 -4.96 8.20
CA PRO A 61 3.60 -5.71 6.97
C PRO A 61 2.11 -5.60 6.55
N PRO A 62 1.82 -5.81 5.26
CA PRO A 62 0.45 -5.91 4.76
C PRO A 62 -0.38 -6.98 5.48
N ASN A 63 -1.70 -6.81 5.46
CA ASN A 63 -2.66 -7.79 5.98
C ASN A 63 -3.89 -7.88 5.05
N HIS A 64 -4.84 -8.77 5.36
CA HIS A 64 -6.01 -9.05 4.51
C HIS A 64 -6.89 -7.84 4.15
N TRP A 65 -6.77 -6.70 4.83
CA TRP A 65 -7.48 -5.47 4.50
C TRP A 65 -6.78 -4.62 3.44
N ASN A 66 -5.50 -4.83 3.20
CA ASN A 66 -4.70 -3.98 2.33
C ASN A 66 -3.74 -4.74 1.40
N ASP A 67 -3.59 -6.06 1.52
CA ASP A 67 -2.67 -6.91 0.75
C ASP A 67 -3.04 -7.20 -0.72
N GLY A 68 -4.07 -6.55 -1.28
CA GLY A 68 -4.55 -6.74 -2.65
C GLY A 68 -3.61 -6.23 -3.76
N THR A 69 -2.50 -5.60 -3.39
CA THR A 69 -1.40 -5.20 -4.28
C THR A 69 -0.07 -5.25 -3.53
N SER A 70 1.05 -5.36 -4.25
CA SER A 70 2.40 -5.18 -3.68
C SER A 70 2.82 -3.71 -3.53
N TYR A 71 2.04 -2.78 -4.08
CA TYR A 71 2.35 -1.35 -4.04
C TYR A 71 2.31 -0.79 -2.62
N ASP A 72 3.41 -0.21 -2.16
CA ASP A 72 3.54 0.38 -0.84
C ASP A 72 3.92 1.87 -0.95
N PRO A 73 2.98 2.80 -0.69
CA PRO A 73 3.25 4.22 -0.83
C PRO A 73 4.39 4.72 0.08
N CYS A 74 4.59 4.12 1.25
CA CYS A 74 5.66 4.52 2.17
C CYS A 74 7.06 4.24 1.63
N LEU A 75 7.17 3.23 0.76
CA LEU A 75 8.43 2.71 0.22
C LEU A 75 8.59 2.96 -1.28
N THR A 76 7.71 3.74 -1.89
CA THR A 76 7.71 3.99 -3.35
C THR A 76 8.43 5.28 -3.73
N TYR A 77 8.36 6.32 -2.89
CA TYR A 77 8.76 7.67 -3.27
C TYR A 77 10.06 8.12 -2.59
N THR A 78 10.88 8.82 -3.36
CA THR A 78 12.06 9.54 -2.84
C THR A 78 11.64 10.78 -2.06
N ALA A 79 12.52 11.25 -1.18
CA ALA A 79 12.34 12.51 -0.47
C ALA A 79 12.17 13.70 -1.44
N GLU A 80 12.84 13.69 -2.60
CA GLU A 80 12.72 14.73 -3.62
C GLU A 80 11.33 14.75 -4.28
N GLN A 81 10.75 13.58 -4.56
CA GLN A 81 9.38 13.47 -5.07
C GLN A 81 8.36 13.95 -4.03
N ILE A 82 8.55 13.60 -2.77
CA ILE A 82 7.66 14.05 -1.69
C ILE A 82 7.74 15.57 -1.52
N ARG A 83 8.95 16.15 -1.56
CA ARG A 83 9.15 17.61 -1.54
C ARG A 83 8.51 18.31 -2.74
N SER A 84 8.55 17.69 -3.93
CA SER A 84 7.96 18.30 -5.12
C SER A 84 6.42 18.39 -5.05
N TRP A 85 5.77 17.57 -4.23
CA TRP A 85 4.35 17.71 -3.92
C TRP A 85 4.03 18.84 -2.94
N GLY A 86 5.05 19.38 -2.24
CA GLY A 86 4.96 20.51 -1.32
C GLY A 86 4.89 20.13 0.17
N VAL A 87 5.16 18.87 0.51
CA VAL A 87 5.17 18.36 1.89
C VAL A 87 6.58 17.98 2.35
N ASP A 88 6.80 17.92 3.67
CA ASP A 88 8.11 17.60 4.23
C ASP A 88 8.27 16.08 4.35
N PRO A 89 9.26 15.45 3.68
CA PRO A 89 9.52 14.02 3.81
C PRO A 89 9.92 13.61 5.24
N ALA A 90 10.43 14.53 6.07
CA ALA A 90 10.76 14.24 7.47
C ALA A 90 9.53 14.29 8.41
N GLN A 91 8.40 14.86 7.96
CA GLN A 91 7.16 14.93 8.74
C GLN A 91 6.18 13.87 8.24
N VAL A 92 6.49 12.60 8.51
CA VAL A 92 5.76 11.45 8.00
C VAL A 92 5.13 10.62 9.13
N ASP A 93 3.85 10.29 8.94
CA ASP A 93 3.12 9.33 9.77
C ASP A 93 2.83 8.06 8.98
N ASP A 94 3.03 6.90 9.60
CA ASP A 94 2.65 5.60 9.03
C ASP A 94 1.17 5.31 9.31
N ARG A 95 0.36 5.36 8.25
CA ARG A 95 -1.09 5.11 8.32
C ARG A 95 -1.41 3.67 8.74
N GLY A 96 -0.53 2.73 8.42
CA GLY A 96 -0.68 1.33 8.81
C GLY A 96 -0.39 1.07 10.28
N VAL A 97 0.20 2.03 11.01
CA VAL A 97 0.31 1.99 12.49
C VAL A 97 -0.95 2.56 13.14
N GLU A 98 -1.49 3.64 12.58
CA GLU A 98 -2.71 4.29 13.10
C GLU A 98 -3.99 3.50 12.83
N ASP A 99 -4.11 2.89 11.66
CA ASP A 99 -5.26 2.10 11.23
C ASP A 99 -4.82 0.88 10.41
N ARG A 100 -4.99 -0.32 10.98
CA ARG A 100 -4.59 -1.58 10.33
C ARG A 100 -5.45 -1.95 9.12
N GLN A 101 -6.58 -1.29 8.87
CA GLN A 101 -7.38 -1.54 7.68
C GLN A 101 -6.72 -0.97 6.41
N VAL A 102 -5.84 0.00 6.56
CA VAL A 102 -5.08 0.59 5.47
C VAL A 102 -3.58 0.34 5.63
N ARG A 103 -2.82 0.56 4.57
CA ARG A 103 -1.38 0.82 4.68
C ARG A 103 -1.02 2.07 3.90
N GLY A 104 0.12 2.68 4.21
CA GLY A 104 0.64 3.83 3.48
C GLY A 104 1.03 4.96 4.43
N CYS A 105 1.36 6.11 3.87
CA CYS A 105 2.02 7.20 4.59
C CYS A 105 1.27 8.51 4.43
N ARG A 106 1.35 9.35 5.46
CA ARG A 106 0.92 10.75 5.40
C ARG A 106 2.11 11.66 5.65
N TRP A 107 2.38 12.56 4.72
CA TRP A 107 3.37 13.61 4.87
C TRP A 107 2.69 14.94 5.11
N SER A 108 3.25 15.74 6.01
CA SER A 108 2.67 17.01 6.43
C SER A 108 3.52 18.21 6.00
N ALA A 109 2.85 19.33 5.82
CA ALA A 109 3.42 20.67 5.70
C ALA A 109 2.69 21.60 6.67
N ASP A 110 3.09 22.87 6.71
CA ASP A 110 2.44 23.85 7.57
C ASP A 110 0.97 24.05 7.13
N GLY A 111 0.03 23.60 7.96
CA GLY A 111 -1.41 23.76 7.77
C GLY A 111 -2.10 22.75 6.85
N TRP A 112 -1.39 21.78 6.28
CA TRP A 112 -2.00 20.76 5.42
C TRP A 112 -1.15 19.49 5.30
N SER A 113 -1.71 18.43 4.70
CA SER A 113 -1.03 17.14 4.51
C SER A 113 -1.46 16.43 3.23
N ILE A 114 -0.63 15.47 2.80
CA ILE A 114 -0.92 14.50 1.74
C ILE A 114 -0.79 13.10 2.35
N GLY A 115 -1.83 12.28 2.19
CA GLY A 115 -1.82 10.86 2.48
C GLY A 115 -1.89 10.03 1.20
N LEU A 116 -1.14 8.94 1.16
CA LEU A 116 -1.32 7.87 0.18
C LEU A 116 -1.67 6.59 0.95
N THR A 117 -2.88 6.07 0.75
CA THR A 117 -3.37 4.90 1.51
C THR A 117 -3.89 3.81 0.59
N VAL A 118 -3.45 2.58 0.80
CA VAL A 118 -3.94 1.40 0.11
C VAL A 118 -4.97 0.66 0.96
N ALA A 119 -6.08 0.27 0.35
CA ALA A 119 -7.11 -0.59 0.93
C ALA A 119 -7.65 -1.57 -0.12
N ASN A 120 -8.08 -2.76 0.33
CA ASN A 120 -8.73 -3.79 -0.49
C ASN A 120 -10.20 -3.44 -0.78
N THR A 121 -10.43 -2.20 -1.20
CA THR A 121 -11.71 -1.67 -1.65
C THR A 121 -11.58 -1.27 -3.12
N LYS A 122 -12.57 -1.60 -3.94
CA LYS A 122 -12.58 -1.19 -5.35
C LYS A 122 -12.74 0.33 -5.43
N ALA A 123 -12.00 0.98 -6.34
CA ALA A 123 -12.11 2.44 -6.52
C ALA A 123 -13.57 2.88 -6.79
N SER A 124 -14.34 2.11 -7.56
CA SER A 124 -15.75 2.40 -7.85
C SER A 124 -16.67 2.41 -6.64
N SER A 125 -16.30 1.74 -5.54
CA SER A 125 -17.08 1.76 -4.29
C SER A 125 -17.15 3.16 -3.66
N TYR A 126 -16.19 4.03 -3.99
CA TYR A 126 -16.18 5.43 -3.53
C TYR A 126 -17.15 6.34 -4.28
N LEU A 127 -17.92 5.82 -5.26
CA LEU A 127 -18.98 6.58 -5.96
C LEU A 127 -20.31 6.62 -5.20
N ASP A 128 -20.42 5.93 -4.07
CA ASP A 128 -21.66 5.88 -3.30
C ASP A 128 -21.96 7.24 -2.62
N PRO A 129 -23.00 7.98 -3.06
CA PRO A 129 -23.33 9.28 -2.48
C PRO A 129 -23.97 9.18 -1.09
N GLU A 130 -24.32 7.99 -0.60
CA GLU A 130 -24.77 7.79 0.78
C GLU A 130 -23.58 7.73 1.76
N LEU A 131 -22.38 7.42 1.26
CA LEU A 131 -21.18 7.24 2.08
C LEU A 131 -20.12 8.33 1.88
N PHE A 132 -20.10 8.98 0.72
CA PHE A 132 -19.07 9.94 0.34
C PHE A 132 -19.69 11.27 -0.11
N ASP A 133 -19.03 12.38 0.23
CA ASP A 133 -19.51 13.71 -0.13
C ASP A 133 -19.11 14.08 -1.56
N ASN A 134 -20.10 14.45 -2.37
CA ASN A 134 -19.91 14.89 -3.76
C ASN A 134 -18.99 13.96 -4.59
N PRO A 135 -19.22 12.63 -4.59
CA PRO A 135 -18.37 11.70 -5.30
C PRO A 135 -18.63 11.79 -6.81
N ARG A 136 -17.57 11.74 -7.60
CA ARG A 136 -17.66 11.78 -9.06
C ARG A 136 -16.57 10.95 -9.72
N PRO A 137 -16.84 10.36 -10.90
CA PRO A 137 -15.81 9.67 -11.66
C PRO A 137 -14.76 10.67 -12.17
N ILE A 138 -13.51 10.22 -12.25
CA ILE A 138 -12.40 10.97 -12.85
C ILE A 138 -11.46 9.99 -13.55
N THR A 139 -10.84 10.41 -14.65
CA THR A 139 -9.82 9.63 -15.33
C THR A 139 -8.45 10.28 -15.12
N ILE A 140 -7.51 9.53 -14.54
CA ILE A 140 -6.12 9.99 -14.30
C ILE A 140 -5.17 9.04 -15.00
N ALA A 141 -4.41 9.55 -15.97
CA ALA A 141 -3.45 8.76 -16.75
C ALA A 141 -4.03 7.45 -17.35
N GLY A 142 -5.32 7.47 -17.72
CA GLY A 142 -6.04 6.33 -18.27
C GLY A 142 -6.60 5.34 -17.22
N LEU A 143 -6.47 5.62 -15.93
CA LEU A 143 -7.10 4.88 -14.85
C LEU A 143 -8.45 5.50 -14.51
N ASP A 144 -9.50 4.67 -14.47
CA ASP A 144 -10.84 5.08 -14.05
C ASP A 144 -10.91 5.12 -12.52
N GLY A 145 -10.74 6.32 -11.98
CA GLY A 145 -10.76 6.61 -10.55
C GLY A 145 -12.01 7.34 -10.11
N VAL A 146 -12.02 7.69 -8.83
CA VAL A 146 -13.10 8.44 -8.18
C VAL A 146 -12.50 9.58 -7.38
N ILE A 147 -13.12 10.76 -7.44
CA ILE A 147 -12.78 11.87 -6.56
C ILE A 147 -13.99 12.23 -5.71
N TYR A 148 -13.77 12.45 -4.41
CA TYR A 148 -14.80 12.84 -3.46
C TYR A 148 -14.24 13.81 -2.42
N GLN A 149 -15.13 14.65 -1.87
CA GLN A 149 -14.79 15.60 -0.82
C GLN A 149 -14.83 14.92 0.55
N GLY A 150 -14.14 15.49 1.52
CA GLY A 150 -14.17 15.02 2.90
C GLY A 150 -13.76 16.12 3.88
N GLY A 151 -13.62 15.74 5.14
CA GLY A 151 -13.32 16.69 6.21
C GLY A 151 -14.55 17.54 6.56
N ASN A 152 -14.31 18.80 6.95
CA ASN A 152 -15.38 19.75 7.27
C ASN A 152 -15.00 21.17 6.84
N ALA A 153 -15.87 22.15 7.02
CA ALA A 153 -15.63 23.53 6.58
C ALA A 153 -14.35 24.17 7.17
N SER A 154 -13.94 23.77 8.38
CA SER A 154 -12.71 24.27 9.03
C SER A 154 -11.47 23.46 8.66
N ALA A 155 -11.66 22.22 8.19
CA ALA A 155 -10.60 21.34 7.75
C ALA A 155 -10.99 20.60 6.46
N PRO A 156 -11.09 21.30 5.31
CA PRO A 156 -11.57 20.69 4.08
C PRO A 156 -10.55 19.68 3.55
N GLY A 157 -11.06 18.56 3.05
CA GLY A 157 -10.25 17.51 2.44
C GLY A 157 -10.84 17.03 1.12
N CYS A 158 -10.02 16.29 0.39
CA CYS A 158 -10.43 15.63 -0.83
C CYS A 158 -9.59 14.38 -1.06
N THR A 159 -10.21 13.36 -1.64
CA THR A 159 -9.54 12.10 -1.95
C THR A 159 -9.74 11.76 -3.41
N VAL A 160 -8.66 11.38 -4.10
CA VAL A 160 -8.70 10.69 -5.39
C VAL A 160 -8.35 9.22 -5.16
N SER A 161 -9.30 8.32 -5.40
CA SER A 161 -9.10 6.87 -5.33
C SER A 161 -8.83 6.31 -6.73
N LEU A 162 -7.65 5.71 -6.92
CA LEU A 162 -7.23 5.07 -8.16
C LEU A 162 -7.22 3.54 -7.99
N PRO A 163 -7.64 2.76 -9.01
CA PRO A 163 -7.54 1.31 -8.97
C PRO A 163 -6.07 0.86 -9.05
N VAL A 164 -5.73 -0.19 -8.29
CA VAL A 164 -4.43 -0.86 -8.36
C VAL A 164 -4.61 -2.34 -8.04
N GLN A 165 -4.55 -3.19 -9.06
CA GLN A 165 -4.77 -4.65 -8.96
C GLN A 165 -6.08 -4.97 -8.21
N ASN A 166 -6.01 -5.68 -7.07
CA ASN A 166 -7.19 -6.05 -6.26
C ASN A 166 -7.49 -5.04 -5.13
N ALA A 167 -6.91 -3.84 -5.21
CA ALA A 167 -7.02 -2.78 -4.22
C ALA A 167 -7.29 -1.42 -4.90
N SER A 168 -7.37 -0.38 -4.08
CA SER A 168 -7.26 1.01 -4.52
C SER A 168 -6.20 1.74 -3.70
N VAL A 169 -5.65 2.81 -4.29
CA VAL A 169 -4.84 3.80 -3.60
C VAL A 169 -5.61 5.12 -3.54
N GLY A 170 -5.86 5.59 -2.31
CA GLY A 170 -6.41 6.91 -2.04
C GLY A 170 -5.29 7.93 -1.92
N VAL A 171 -5.35 8.98 -2.74
CA VAL A 171 -4.56 10.20 -2.62
C VAL A 171 -5.39 11.23 -1.87
N ILE A 172 -5.07 11.43 -0.60
CA ILE A 172 -5.85 12.21 0.36
C ILE A 172 -5.13 13.53 0.60
N VAL A 173 -5.82 14.66 0.45
CA VAL A 173 -5.33 15.97 0.86
C VAL A 173 -6.24 16.51 1.95
N LEU A 174 -5.66 16.96 3.05
CA LEU A 174 -6.39 17.59 4.15
C LEU A 174 -5.73 18.93 4.51
N ILE A 175 -6.51 20.02 4.44
CA ILE A 175 -6.09 21.35 4.86
C ILE A 175 -6.67 21.57 6.26
N PHE A 176 -5.85 21.51 7.31
CA PHE A 176 -6.32 21.67 8.70
C PHE A 176 -6.04 23.07 9.28
N ASP A 177 -5.23 23.89 8.60
CA ASP A 177 -5.10 25.33 8.86
C ASP A 177 -4.96 26.10 7.54
N PRO A 178 -6.08 26.59 6.96
CA PRO A 178 -6.08 27.31 5.70
C PRO A 178 -5.23 28.58 5.70
N LYS A 179 -4.97 29.20 6.86
CA LYS A 179 -4.14 30.42 6.95
C LYS A 179 -2.66 30.10 6.77
N ARG A 180 -2.26 28.87 7.09
CA ARG A 180 -0.88 28.39 7.00
C ARG A 180 -0.61 27.52 5.77
N ALA A 181 -1.65 26.94 5.17
CA ALA A 181 -1.56 26.10 3.96
C ALA A 181 -1.17 26.89 2.69
N LYS A 182 0.08 27.34 2.65
CA LYS A 182 0.62 28.14 1.54
C LYS A 182 0.58 27.35 0.24
N GLY A 183 -0.04 27.94 -0.78
CA GLY A 183 -0.10 27.36 -2.13
C GLY A 183 -1.10 26.22 -2.30
N VAL A 184 -1.92 25.92 -1.28
CA VAL A 184 -2.95 24.87 -1.34
C VAL A 184 -4.27 25.43 -0.81
N SER A 185 -5.09 25.98 -1.72
CA SER A 185 -6.43 26.51 -1.40
C SER A 185 -7.56 25.55 -1.79
N ASP A 186 -7.30 24.62 -2.71
CA ASP A 186 -8.25 23.61 -3.18
C ASP A 186 -7.65 22.21 -2.95
N PRO A 187 -8.19 21.43 -2.00
CA PRO A 187 -7.68 20.10 -1.70
C PRO A 187 -7.93 19.13 -2.87
N CYS A 188 -8.99 19.30 -3.66
CA CYS A 188 -9.29 18.43 -4.80
C CYS A 188 -8.36 18.67 -5.98
N ALA A 189 -8.01 19.94 -6.25
CA ALA A 189 -7.00 20.26 -7.25
C ALA A 189 -5.64 19.66 -6.87
N LYS A 190 -5.21 19.82 -5.62
CA LYS A 190 -3.95 19.24 -5.13
C LYS A 190 -3.97 17.70 -5.11
N ALA A 191 -5.08 17.08 -4.69
CA ALA A 191 -5.22 15.62 -4.72
C ALA A 191 -5.12 15.07 -6.15
N THR A 192 -5.71 15.78 -7.12
CA THR A 192 -5.64 15.43 -8.54
C THR A 192 -4.23 15.58 -9.12
N GLU A 193 -3.53 16.66 -8.76
CA GLU A 193 -2.13 16.90 -9.12
C GLU A 193 -1.23 15.75 -8.64
N VAL A 194 -1.33 15.40 -7.35
CA VAL A 194 -0.53 14.32 -6.75
C VAL A 194 -0.94 12.97 -7.33
N ALA A 195 -2.24 12.70 -7.52
CA ALA A 195 -2.71 11.48 -8.16
C ALA A 195 -2.17 11.30 -9.58
N THR A 196 -2.00 12.40 -10.33
CA THR A 196 -1.38 12.37 -11.66
C THR A 196 0.09 11.95 -11.60
N ALA A 197 0.82 12.36 -10.55
CA ALA A 197 2.20 11.92 -10.32
C ALA A 197 2.29 10.47 -9.79
N VAL A 198 1.29 10.01 -9.04
CA VAL A 198 1.21 8.67 -8.46
C VAL A 198 0.83 7.62 -9.50
N ALA A 199 -0.16 7.90 -10.35
CA ALA A 199 -0.71 6.96 -11.33
C ALA A 199 0.33 6.15 -12.15
N PRO A 200 1.41 6.75 -12.71
CA PRO A 200 2.39 5.99 -13.49
C PRO A 200 3.23 5.01 -12.66
N THR A 201 3.19 5.09 -11.33
CA THR A 201 3.91 4.18 -10.42
C THR A 201 3.09 2.96 -10.01
N LEU A 202 1.79 2.93 -10.34
CA LEU A 202 0.90 1.87 -9.89
C LEU A 202 1.11 0.60 -10.73
N PRO A 203 1.24 -0.57 -10.09
CA PRO A 203 1.14 -1.85 -10.76
C PRO A 203 -0.18 -1.97 -11.51
N LYS A 204 -0.10 -2.46 -12.75
CA LYS A 204 -1.28 -2.77 -13.57
C LYS A 204 -1.94 -4.08 -13.14
#